data_AF-A0A8T4F4H5-F1
#
_entry.id   AF-A0A8T4F4H5-F1
#
_cell.length_a   1.000
_cell.length_b   1.000
_cell.length_c   1.000
_cell.angle_alpha   90.00
_cell.angle_beta   90.00
_cell.angle_gamma   90.00
#
_symmetry.space_group_name_H-M   'P 1'
#
loop_
_entity.id
_entity.type
_entity.pdbx_description
1 polymer ?
#
loop_
_entity_poly.entity_id
_entity_poly.type
_entity_poly.pdbx_seq_one_letter_code
_entity_poly.pdbx_strand_id
1 'polypeptide(L)'
;MTPQTIKDWWAIMQNLIKTKGSPDASKSSEIGATSVDQSLLGTNTGAMGMWWSNQLGAVSKASGQQMDLLRMPKLQGAANGGMFLQPAMFYTASASSKHAAEADKFIDFMINDPEAGQIILSDRGLPASSKVLAAVKDKLPDADKKTLAFIDEVKGELAETPAAPPKGASAMEDILTRYSEEVMFGRMSPDEAAQKFIDEANASIAG
;
A
#
# COMPACT_ATOMS: atom_id res chain seq x y z
N MET A 1 -2.89 3.75 -19.22
CA MET A 1 -1.47 3.42 -18.97
C MET A 1 -0.81 3.07 -20.30
N THR A 2 0.43 3.48 -20.55
CA THR A 2 1.14 3.19 -21.82
C THR A 2 2.22 2.13 -21.61
N PRO A 3 2.63 1.38 -22.65
CA PRO A 3 3.76 0.46 -22.55
C PRO A 3 5.03 1.14 -22.04
N GLN A 4 5.26 2.39 -22.44
CA GLN A 4 6.41 3.18 -22.00
C GLN A 4 6.42 3.41 -20.48
N THR A 5 5.25 3.61 -19.85
CA THR A 5 5.16 3.81 -18.39
C THR A 5 5.68 2.59 -17.64
N ILE A 6 5.30 1.38 -18.09
CA ILE A 6 5.71 0.12 -17.46
C ILE A 6 7.21 -0.15 -17.69
N LYS A 7 7.70 0.14 -18.89
CA LYS A 7 9.13 0.03 -19.20
C LYS A 7 9.98 0.95 -18.33
N ASP A 8 9.57 2.20 -18.15
CA ASP A 8 10.30 3.17 -17.33
C ASP A 8 10.34 2.72 -15.86
N TRP A 9 9.24 2.13 -15.39
CA TRP A 9 9.17 1.53 -14.04
C TRP A 9 10.14 0.35 -13.88
N TRP A 10 10.20 -0.59 -14.83
CA TRP A 10 11.18 -1.66 -14.82
C TRP A 10 12.63 -1.16 -14.97
N ALA A 11 12.85 -0.09 -15.74
CA ALA A 11 14.17 0.51 -15.87
C ALA A 11 14.68 1.07 -14.54
N ILE A 12 13.80 1.65 -13.70
CA ILE A 12 14.15 2.06 -12.33
C ILE A 12 14.60 0.85 -11.51
N MET A 13 13.86 -0.26 -11.55
CA MET A 13 14.22 -1.49 -10.83
C MET A 13 15.55 -2.07 -11.29
N GLN A 14 15.73 -2.22 -12.61
CA GLN A 14 16.99 -2.71 -13.19
C GLN A 14 18.17 -1.81 -12.81
N ASN A 15 17.97 -0.49 -12.77
CA ASN A 15 19.00 0.44 -12.33
C ASN A 15 19.33 0.28 -10.84
N LEU A 16 18.34 0.07 -9.97
CA LEU A 16 18.58 -0.21 -8.55
C LEU A 16 19.37 -1.50 -8.36
N ILE A 17 19.04 -2.56 -9.11
CA ILE A 17 19.81 -3.83 -9.10
C ILE A 17 21.25 -3.58 -9.57
N LYS A 18 21.42 -2.92 -10.74
CA LYS A 18 22.73 -2.64 -11.34
C LYS A 18 23.63 -1.80 -10.42
N THR A 19 23.05 -0.83 -9.71
CA THR A 19 23.75 0.07 -8.79
C THR A 19 23.83 -0.49 -7.36
N LYS A 20 23.33 -1.71 -7.12
CA LYS A 20 23.27 -2.38 -5.81
C LYS A 20 22.46 -1.62 -4.75
N GLY A 21 21.50 -0.80 -5.19
CA GLY A 21 20.51 -0.14 -4.34
C GLY A 21 19.33 -1.06 -3.96
N SER A 22 19.18 -2.19 -4.63
CA SER A 22 18.26 -3.28 -4.29
C SER A 22 18.93 -4.65 -4.42
N PRO A 23 18.38 -5.72 -3.83
CA PRO A 23 18.82 -7.09 -4.09
C PRO A 23 18.66 -7.45 -5.57
N ASP A 24 19.37 -8.51 -6.02
CA ASP A 24 19.16 -9.06 -7.36
C ASP A 24 17.77 -9.69 -7.53
N ALA A 25 17.42 -10.10 -8.75
CA ALA A 25 16.12 -10.67 -9.08
C ALA A 25 15.79 -11.94 -8.27
N SER A 26 16.78 -12.80 -8.02
CA SER A 26 16.57 -14.06 -7.28
C SER A 26 16.25 -13.77 -5.82
N LYS A 27 17.06 -12.92 -5.18
CA LYS A 27 16.83 -12.54 -3.79
C LYS A 27 15.55 -11.71 -3.64
N SER A 28 15.24 -10.85 -4.60
CA SER A 28 14.01 -10.04 -4.60
C SER A 28 12.75 -10.92 -4.67
N SER A 29 12.76 -11.96 -5.51
CA SER A 29 11.66 -12.94 -5.58
C SER A 29 11.53 -13.74 -4.28
N GLU A 30 12.67 -14.15 -3.67
CA GLU A 30 12.69 -14.85 -2.37
C GLU A 30 12.06 -14.02 -1.24
N ILE A 31 12.36 -12.72 -1.17
CA ILE A 31 11.85 -11.83 -0.11
C ILE A 31 10.45 -11.28 -0.38
N GLY A 32 9.99 -11.25 -1.65
CA GLY A 32 8.75 -10.57 -2.06
C GLY A 32 7.48 -11.12 -1.40
N ALA A 33 7.52 -12.38 -0.95
CA ALA A 33 6.40 -13.07 -0.29
C ALA A 33 6.58 -13.19 1.24
N THR A 34 7.54 -12.50 1.83
CA THR A 34 7.91 -12.68 3.23
C THR A 34 7.20 -11.71 4.18
N SER A 35 7.04 -12.11 5.44
CA SER A 35 6.44 -11.24 6.47
C SER A 35 7.34 -10.03 6.78
N VAL A 36 6.79 -9.03 7.47
CA VAL A 36 7.55 -7.85 7.92
C VAL A 36 8.86 -8.24 8.62
N ASP A 37 8.83 -9.26 9.48
CA ASP A 37 9.99 -9.74 10.24
C ASP A 37 11.12 -10.34 9.37
N GLN A 38 10.77 -10.82 8.17
CA GLN A 38 11.71 -11.42 7.21
C GLN A 38 12.15 -10.45 6.12
N SER A 39 11.51 -9.28 6.04
CA SER A 39 11.86 -8.25 5.07
C SER A 39 13.27 -7.67 5.28
N LEU A 40 13.78 -6.94 4.29
CA LEU A 40 15.09 -6.27 4.40
C LEU A 40 15.12 -5.26 5.56
N LEU A 41 14.00 -4.57 5.82
CA LEU A 41 13.91 -3.65 6.96
C LEU A 41 13.85 -4.42 8.28
N GLY A 42 13.02 -5.45 8.36
CA GLY A 42 12.87 -6.27 9.57
C GLY A 42 14.16 -7.00 9.97
N THR A 43 14.95 -7.42 8.99
CA THR A 43 16.25 -8.10 9.23
C THR A 43 17.44 -7.15 9.27
N ASN A 44 17.22 -5.83 9.18
CA ASN A 44 18.26 -4.79 9.13
C ASN A 44 19.28 -4.94 7.98
N THR A 45 18.91 -5.62 6.90
CA THR A 45 19.75 -5.76 5.69
C THR A 45 19.38 -4.78 4.58
N GLY A 46 18.42 -3.89 4.82
CA GLY A 46 18.08 -2.75 3.97
C GLY A 46 17.75 -1.53 4.82
N ALA A 47 17.99 -0.34 4.26
CA ALA A 47 17.78 0.93 4.96
C ALA A 47 16.45 1.62 4.61
N MET A 48 15.82 1.26 3.50
CA MET A 48 14.58 1.85 2.99
C MET A 48 13.71 0.76 2.37
N GLY A 49 12.40 0.97 2.38
CA GLY A 49 11.43 0.10 1.72
C GLY A 49 10.10 0.81 1.52
N MET A 50 9.31 0.33 0.56
CA MET A 50 7.95 0.82 0.33
C MET A 50 6.97 -0.01 1.16
N TRP A 51 6.28 0.65 2.08
CA TRP A 51 5.32 0.04 2.99
C TRP A 51 4.11 0.94 3.19
N TRP A 52 2.97 0.35 3.53
CA TRP A 52 1.83 1.11 4.02
C TRP A 52 2.16 1.73 5.38
N SER A 53 1.73 2.98 5.61
CA SER A 53 2.10 3.75 6.81
C SER A 53 1.65 3.10 8.13
N ASN A 54 0.56 2.34 8.11
CA ASN A 54 0.09 1.55 9.26
C ASN A 54 1.06 0.43 9.67
N GLN A 55 2.03 0.06 8.83
CA GLN A 55 3.03 -0.95 9.16
C GLN A 55 4.24 -0.39 9.92
N LEU A 56 4.31 0.93 10.17
CA LEU A 56 5.45 1.56 10.86
C LEU A 56 5.78 0.88 12.20
N GLY A 57 4.75 0.56 13.00
CA GLY A 57 4.93 -0.12 14.28
C GLY A 57 5.48 -1.53 14.13
N ALA A 58 4.95 -2.31 13.18
CA ALA A 58 5.40 -3.66 12.91
C ALA A 58 6.85 -3.68 12.42
N VAL A 59 7.21 -2.82 11.47
CA VAL A 59 8.57 -2.71 10.92
C VAL A 59 9.56 -2.23 11.99
N SER A 60 9.19 -1.25 12.82
CA SER A 60 10.04 -0.77 13.92
C SER A 60 10.29 -1.87 14.95
N LYS A 61 9.25 -2.65 15.29
CA LYS A 61 9.36 -3.77 16.22
C LYS A 61 10.25 -4.89 15.65
N ALA A 62 10.03 -5.26 14.39
CA ALA A 62 10.78 -6.29 13.69
C ALA A 62 12.29 -5.97 13.63
N SER A 63 12.60 -4.75 13.19
CA SER A 63 13.98 -4.27 13.07
C SER A 63 14.66 -4.01 14.42
N GLY A 64 13.89 -3.70 15.45
CA GLY A 64 14.40 -3.17 16.71
C GLY A 64 14.97 -1.75 16.60
N GLN A 65 14.71 -1.05 15.49
CA GLN A 65 15.19 0.30 15.19
C GLN A 65 14.05 1.31 15.19
N GLN A 66 14.39 2.59 15.34
CA GLN A 66 13.44 3.65 15.08
C GLN A 66 13.30 3.85 13.56
N MET A 67 12.10 3.65 13.04
CA MET A 67 11.76 3.92 11.65
C MET A 67 11.06 5.27 11.52
N ASP A 68 11.24 5.90 10.37
CA ASP A 68 10.59 7.15 9.99
C ASP A 68 9.88 7.00 8.64
N LEU A 69 8.79 7.76 8.49
CA LEU A 69 8.01 7.82 7.26
C LEU A 69 8.58 8.92 6.36
N LEU A 70 8.82 8.59 5.09
CA LEU A 70 9.33 9.51 4.09
C LEU A 70 8.32 9.67 2.96
N ARG A 71 8.33 10.84 2.31
CA ARG A 71 7.59 11.04 1.05
C ARG A 71 8.15 10.12 -0.02
N MET A 72 7.26 9.55 -0.83
CA MET A 72 7.68 8.81 -2.03
C MET A 72 8.40 9.73 -3.02
N PRO A 73 9.47 9.26 -3.69
CA PRO A 73 10.11 10.01 -4.75
C PRO A 73 9.13 10.37 -5.86
N LYS A 74 9.19 11.62 -6.33
CA LYS A 74 8.37 12.13 -7.42
C LYS A 74 9.27 12.48 -8.60
N LEU A 75 8.91 12.02 -9.79
CA LEU A 75 9.61 12.41 -11.03
C LEU A 75 9.41 13.90 -11.31
N GLN A 76 10.44 14.55 -11.85
CA GLN A 76 10.36 15.94 -12.27
C GLN A 76 9.23 16.11 -13.29
N GLY A 77 8.38 17.11 -13.08
CA GLY A 77 7.23 17.38 -13.96
C GLY A 77 6.01 16.48 -13.73
N ALA A 78 6.06 15.50 -12.82
CA ALA A 78 4.87 14.72 -12.48
C ALA A 78 3.78 15.60 -11.84
N ALA A 79 2.51 15.33 -12.16
CA ALA A 79 1.38 16.09 -11.63
C ALA A 79 1.27 15.97 -10.09
N ASN A 80 1.45 14.77 -9.54
CA ASN A 80 1.46 14.48 -8.11
C ASN A 80 2.54 13.44 -7.77
N GLY A 81 2.70 13.12 -6.48
CA GLY A 81 3.68 12.15 -5.99
C GLY A 81 3.18 10.68 -5.97
N GLY A 82 1.96 10.42 -6.42
CA GLY A 82 1.36 9.08 -6.43
C GLY A 82 0.93 8.53 -5.06
N MET A 83 1.23 9.22 -3.95
CA MET A 83 0.70 8.87 -2.62
C MET A 83 -0.77 9.25 -2.52
N PHE A 84 -1.58 8.43 -1.87
CA PHE A 84 -3.00 8.66 -1.64
C PHE A 84 -3.43 8.06 -0.29
N LEU A 85 -4.58 8.49 0.25
CA LEU A 85 -5.16 7.83 1.42
C LEU A 85 -5.88 6.57 0.97
N GLN A 86 -5.32 5.42 1.33
CA GLN A 86 -5.95 4.12 1.11
C GLN A 86 -6.84 3.79 2.32
N PRO A 87 -8.15 3.53 2.12
CA PRO A 87 -8.97 2.94 3.16
C PRO A 87 -8.40 1.58 3.57
N ALA A 88 -8.05 1.42 4.84
CA ALA A 88 -7.45 0.18 5.33
C ALA A 88 -8.42 -1.01 5.19
N MET A 89 -9.71 -0.76 5.44
CA MET A 89 -10.79 -1.73 5.31
C MET A 89 -12.14 -1.02 5.25
N PHE A 90 -13.19 -1.77 4.90
CA PHE A 90 -14.57 -1.29 4.87
C PHE A 90 -15.47 -2.17 5.74
N TYR A 91 -16.40 -1.55 6.45
CA TYR A 91 -17.58 -2.24 6.95
C TYR A 91 -18.65 -2.23 5.85
N THR A 92 -19.26 -3.39 5.59
CA THR A 92 -20.32 -3.53 4.59
C THR A 92 -21.47 -4.36 5.13
N ALA A 93 -22.68 -4.06 4.68
CA ALA A 93 -23.87 -4.84 4.96
C ALA A 93 -24.41 -5.44 3.65
N SER A 94 -24.81 -6.72 3.68
CA SER A 94 -25.43 -7.35 2.53
C SER A 94 -26.74 -6.65 2.17
N ALA A 95 -26.95 -6.36 0.88
CA ALA A 95 -28.23 -5.85 0.37
C ALA A 95 -29.41 -6.81 0.62
N SER A 96 -29.14 -8.09 0.88
CA SER A 96 -30.15 -9.11 1.20
C SER A 96 -30.32 -9.35 2.71
N SER A 97 -29.69 -8.55 3.57
CA SER A 97 -29.80 -8.70 5.02
C SER A 97 -31.24 -8.52 5.51
N LYS A 98 -31.71 -9.45 6.34
CA LYS A 98 -33.00 -9.34 7.04
C LYS A 98 -32.96 -8.36 8.23
N HIS A 99 -31.78 -7.88 8.59
CA HIS A 99 -31.50 -7.00 9.72
C HIS A 99 -30.77 -5.74 9.26
N ALA A 100 -31.26 -5.10 8.20
CA ALA A 100 -30.59 -3.95 7.59
C ALA A 100 -30.46 -2.76 8.56
N ALA A 101 -31.49 -2.49 9.37
CA ALA A 101 -31.48 -1.39 10.33
C ALA A 101 -30.51 -1.64 11.51
N GLU A 102 -30.40 -2.88 11.99
CA GLU A 102 -29.45 -3.24 13.03
C GLU A 102 -28.01 -3.24 12.51
N ALA A 103 -27.80 -3.71 11.27
CA ALA A 103 -26.49 -3.66 10.63
C ALA A 103 -26.01 -2.20 10.46
N ASP A 104 -26.89 -1.29 10.03
CA ASP A 104 -26.58 0.13 9.91
C ASP A 104 -26.17 0.75 11.26
N LYS A 105 -26.96 0.51 12.32
CA LYS A 105 -26.63 0.96 13.69
C LYS A 105 -25.30 0.40 14.18
N PHE A 106 -24.99 -0.86 13.87
CA PHE A 106 -23.73 -1.46 14.26
C PHE A 106 -22.55 -0.83 13.52
N ILE A 107 -22.68 -0.60 12.21
CA ILE A 107 -21.64 0.06 11.42
C ILE A 107 -21.40 1.50 11.93
N ASP A 108 -22.47 2.26 12.18
CA ASP A 108 -22.37 3.60 12.74
C ASP A 108 -21.68 3.58 14.12
N PHE A 109 -22.07 2.67 15.01
CA PHE A 109 -21.40 2.49 16.31
C PHE A 109 -19.90 2.22 16.14
N MET A 110 -19.52 1.29 15.27
CA MET A 110 -18.11 0.93 15.06
C MET A 110 -17.26 2.08 14.49
N ILE A 111 -17.86 3.01 13.76
CA ILE A 111 -17.16 4.10 13.05
C ILE A 111 -17.21 5.43 13.81
N ASN A 112 -18.34 5.76 14.44
CA ASN A 112 -18.65 7.10 14.95
C ASN A 112 -18.79 7.20 16.47
N ASP A 113 -18.76 6.06 17.17
CA ASP A 113 -18.83 6.03 18.63
C ASP A 113 -17.44 6.16 19.29
N PRO A 114 -17.21 7.17 20.14
CA PRO A 114 -15.92 7.33 20.83
C PRO A 114 -15.58 6.21 21.80
N GLU A 115 -16.56 5.54 22.43
CA GLU A 115 -16.28 4.44 23.35
C GLU A 115 -15.79 3.22 22.59
N ALA A 116 -16.43 2.90 21.46
CA ALA A 116 -15.94 1.88 20.53
C ALA A 116 -14.52 2.20 20.04
N GLY A 117 -14.31 3.45 19.62
CA GLY A 117 -12.99 3.93 19.19
C GLY A 117 -11.92 3.83 20.27
N GLN A 118 -12.24 4.08 21.54
CA GLN A 118 -11.28 3.97 22.64
C GLN A 118 -10.83 2.53 22.91
N ILE A 119 -11.63 1.54 22.51
CA ILE A 119 -11.28 0.12 22.59
C ILE A 119 -10.45 -0.30 21.36
N ILE A 120 -10.87 0.12 20.16
CA ILE A 120 -10.26 -0.28 18.89
C ILE A 120 -8.94 0.46 18.62
N LEU A 121 -8.86 1.73 19.01
CA LEU A 121 -7.78 2.64 18.69
C LEU A 121 -7.48 2.64 17.17
N SER A 122 -6.27 2.25 16.80
CA SER A 122 -5.75 2.20 15.43
C SER A 122 -5.65 0.78 14.86
N ASP A 123 -6.20 -0.24 15.53
CA ASP A 123 -6.09 -1.66 15.12
C ASP A 123 -6.69 -1.92 13.73
N ARG A 124 -7.65 -1.08 13.31
CA ARG A 124 -8.27 -1.10 11.97
C ARG A 124 -7.81 0.05 11.07
N GLY A 125 -6.64 0.62 11.36
CA GLY A 125 -6.18 1.89 10.80
C GLY A 125 -6.63 3.09 11.64
N LEU A 126 -6.12 4.27 11.30
CA LEU A 126 -6.52 5.51 11.98
C LEU A 126 -8.03 5.74 11.81
N PRO A 127 -8.76 6.13 12.88
CA PRO A 127 -10.20 6.40 12.78
C PRO A 127 -10.52 7.45 11.71
N ALA A 128 -11.45 7.11 10.81
CA ALA A 128 -11.91 8.02 9.76
C ALA A 128 -12.81 9.15 10.30
N SER A 129 -13.55 8.88 11.39
CA SER A 129 -14.38 9.88 12.06
C SER A 129 -13.50 10.85 12.84
N SER A 130 -13.52 12.14 12.49
CA SER A 130 -12.75 13.18 13.19
C SER A 130 -13.10 13.28 14.67
N LYS A 131 -14.37 13.03 15.02
CA LYS A 131 -14.85 12.95 16.42
C LYS A 131 -14.16 11.81 17.17
N VAL A 132 -14.12 10.61 16.59
CA VAL A 132 -13.47 9.45 17.20
C VAL A 132 -11.96 9.63 17.27
N LEU A 133 -11.34 10.11 16.19
CA LEU A 133 -9.91 10.39 16.14
C LEU A 133 -9.50 11.38 17.25
N ALA A 134 -10.26 12.46 17.45
CA ALA A 134 -9.99 13.43 18.51
C ALA A 134 -10.07 12.80 19.92
N ALA A 135 -10.96 11.83 20.13
CA ALA A 135 -11.12 11.15 21.41
C ALA A 135 -10.02 10.13 21.73
N VAL A 136 -9.33 9.62 20.71
CA VAL A 136 -8.34 8.52 20.88
C VAL A 136 -6.91 8.92 20.59
N LYS A 137 -6.66 10.05 19.90
CA LYS A 137 -5.32 10.44 19.41
C LYS A 137 -4.21 10.37 20.47
N ASP A 138 -4.51 10.75 21.72
CA ASP A 138 -3.53 10.76 22.81
C ASP A 138 -3.24 9.35 23.36
N LYS A 139 -4.17 8.41 23.14
CA LYS A 139 -4.07 6.99 23.52
C LYS A 139 -3.48 6.11 22.43
N LEU A 140 -3.27 6.65 21.22
CA LEU A 140 -2.68 5.90 20.12
C LEU A 140 -1.25 5.43 20.47
N PRO A 141 -0.83 4.26 19.96
CA PRO A 141 0.58 3.87 19.97
C PRO A 141 1.47 4.95 19.32
N ASP A 142 2.72 5.05 19.76
CA ASP A 142 3.65 6.10 19.27
C ASP A 142 3.88 6.03 17.76
N ALA A 143 3.94 4.83 17.18
CA ALA A 143 4.02 4.65 15.74
C ALA A 143 2.82 5.25 15.01
N ASP A 144 1.60 5.08 15.55
CA ASP A 144 0.39 5.60 14.93
C ASP A 144 0.25 7.11 15.10
N LYS A 145 0.78 7.68 16.20
CA LYS A 145 0.93 9.13 16.35
C LYS A 145 1.89 9.71 15.30
N LYS A 146 3.02 9.04 15.04
CA LYS A 146 3.94 9.41 13.95
C LYS A 146 3.24 9.33 12.58
N THR A 147 2.47 8.27 12.34
CA THR A 147 1.69 8.10 11.11
C THR A 147 0.66 9.21 10.93
N LEU A 148 -0.07 9.57 11.99
CA LEU A 148 -1.04 10.67 11.96
C LEU A 148 -0.36 12.00 11.63
N ALA A 149 0.76 12.31 12.29
CA ALA A 149 1.52 13.53 12.03
C ALA A 149 2.03 13.59 10.58
N PHE A 150 2.55 12.47 10.05
CA PHE A 150 3.00 12.38 8.67
C PHE A 150 1.85 12.61 7.67
N ILE A 151 0.70 11.98 7.88
CA ILE A 151 -0.49 12.18 7.04
C ILE A 151 -0.92 13.66 7.06
N ASP A 152 -0.95 14.28 8.24
CA ASP A 152 -1.29 15.70 8.38
C ASP A 152 -0.32 16.62 7.63
N GLU A 153 0.96 16.26 7.57
CA GLU A 153 1.99 16.98 6.84
C GLU A 153 1.81 16.86 5.32
N VAL A 154 1.48 15.67 4.82
CA VAL A 154 1.46 15.39 3.37
C VAL A 154 0.08 15.52 2.73
N LYS A 155 -1.00 15.71 3.49
CA LYS A 155 -2.39 15.67 2.96
C LYS A 155 -2.66 16.61 1.78
N GLY A 156 -1.96 17.74 1.71
CA GLY A 156 -2.09 18.70 0.59
C GLY A 156 -1.40 18.24 -0.70
N GLU A 157 -0.59 17.19 -0.65
CA GLU A 157 0.20 16.64 -1.76
C GLU A 157 -0.38 15.31 -2.29
N LEU A 158 -1.37 14.75 -1.58
CA LEU A 158 -1.95 13.45 -1.90
C LEU A 158 -2.79 13.51 -3.17
N ALA A 159 -2.65 12.47 -4.00
CA ALA A 159 -3.53 12.20 -5.10
C ALA A 159 -4.91 11.74 -4.59
N GLU A 160 -5.90 11.82 -5.46
CA GLU A 160 -7.22 11.25 -5.19
C GLU A 160 -7.12 9.74 -4.94
N THR A 161 -7.86 9.26 -3.95
CA THR A 161 -8.00 7.83 -3.69
C THR A 161 -8.57 7.14 -4.93
N PRO A 162 -7.93 6.08 -5.45
CA PRO A 162 -8.44 5.35 -6.60
C PRO A 162 -9.86 4.82 -6.38
N ALA A 163 -10.63 4.73 -7.46
CA ALA A 163 -11.94 4.08 -7.43
C ALA A 163 -11.80 2.59 -7.05
N ALA A 164 -12.91 2.00 -6.59
CA ALA A 164 -12.96 0.56 -6.32
C ALA A 164 -12.50 -0.23 -7.56
N PRO A 165 -11.62 -1.23 -7.41
CA PRO A 165 -11.13 -2.00 -8.54
C PRO A 165 -12.27 -2.63 -9.35
N PRO A 166 -12.20 -2.64 -10.69
CA PRO A 166 -13.20 -3.31 -11.52
C PRO A 166 -13.19 -4.83 -11.28
N LYS A 167 -14.24 -5.50 -11.76
CA LYS A 167 -14.26 -6.97 -11.82
C LYS A 167 -13.02 -7.47 -12.58
N GLY A 168 -12.44 -8.57 -12.11
CA GLY A 168 -11.21 -9.13 -12.68
C GLY A 168 -9.91 -8.48 -12.18
N ALA A 169 -9.97 -7.33 -11.49
CA ALA A 169 -8.77 -6.66 -11.00
C ALA A 169 -7.96 -7.47 -9.99
N SER A 170 -8.54 -8.50 -9.37
CA SER A 170 -7.83 -9.40 -8.44
C SER A 170 -6.65 -10.13 -9.09
N ALA A 171 -6.65 -10.31 -10.42
CA ALA A 171 -5.54 -10.93 -11.13
C ALA A 171 -4.40 -9.94 -11.46
N MET A 172 -4.59 -8.63 -11.26
CA MET A 172 -3.61 -7.63 -11.72
C MET A 172 -2.26 -7.75 -11.03
N GLU A 173 -2.27 -8.07 -9.74
CA GLU A 173 -1.05 -8.23 -8.95
C GLU A 173 -0.22 -9.42 -9.46
N ASP A 174 -0.86 -10.56 -9.71
CA ASP A 174 -0.21 -11.75 -10.26
C ASP A 174 0.36 -11.50 -11.66
N ILE A 175 -0.44 -10.83 -12.52
CA ILE A 175 -0.04 -10.47 -13.89
C ILE A 175 1.19 -9.55 -13.86
N LEU A 176 1.14 -8.48 -13.07
CA LEU A 176 2.25 -7.52 -12.93
C LEU A 176 3.50 -8.20 -12.37
N THR A 177 3.35 -9.03 -11.35
CA THR A 177 4.46 -9.76 -10.71
C THR A 177 5.15 -10.66 -11.72
N ARG A 178 4.39 -11.48 -12.46
CA ARG A 178 4.95 -12.41 -13.45
C ARG A 178 5.73 -11.70 -14.56
N TYR A 179 5.17 -10.64 -15.16
CA TYR A 179 5.91 -9.91 -16.19
C TYR A 179 7.12 -9.15 -15.64
N SER A 180 7.03 -8.65 -14.40
CA SER A 180 8.18 -8.03 -13.74
C SER A 180 9.31 -9.03 -13.52
N GLU A 181 9.00 -10.24 -13.06
CA GLU A 181 9.99 -11.31 -12.92
C GLU A 181 10.64 -11.67 -14.27
N GLU A 182 9.85 -11.87 -15.32
CA GLU A 182 10.39 -12.19 -16.65
C GLU A 182 11.39 -11.13 -17.16
N VAL A 183 11.14 -9.85 -16.86
CA VAL A 183 12.05 -8.75 -17.20
C VAL A 183 13.26 -8.68 -16.25
N MET A 184 13.06 -8.84 -14.94
CA MET A 184 14.16 -8.79 -13.96
C MET A 184 15.14 -9.97 -14.11
N PHE A 185 14.65 -11.15 -14.50
CA PHE A 185 15.48 -12.31 -14.82
C PHE A 185 16.07 -12.28 -16.24
N GLY A 186 15.73 -11.26 -17.04
CA GLY A 186 16.23 -11.11 -18.42
C GLY A 186 15.70 -12.15 -19.40
N ARG A 187 14.58 -12.82 -19.08
CA ARG A 187 13.93 -13.83 -19.94
C ARG A 187 13.07 -13.20 -21.03
N MET A 188 12.59 -11.97 -20.79
CA MET A 188 11.80 -11.19 -21.74
C MET A 188 12.33 -9.76 -21.83
N SER A 189 12.29 -9.18 -23.04
CA SER A 189 12.63 -7.77 -23.22
C SER A 189 11.56 -6.87 -22.57
N PRO A 190 11.93 -5.68 -22.03
CA PRO A 190 10.95 -4.74 -21.49
C PRO A 190 9.87 -4.33 -22.49
N ASP A 191 10.20 -4.22 -23.78
CA ASP A 191 9.24 -3.88 -24.83
C ASP A 191 8.18 -4.96 -25.01
N GLU A 192 8.62 -6.22 -25.15
CA GLU A 192 7.72 -7.36 -25.31
C GLU A 192 6.85 -7.56 -24.05
N ALA A 193 7.46 -7.52 -22.87
CA ALA A 193 6.76 -7.72 -21.61
C ALA A 193 5.72 -6.63 -21.34
N ALA A 194 6.02 -5.36 -21.66
CA ALA A 194 5.08 -4.27 -21.43
C ALA A 194 3.85 -4.38 -22.32
N GLN A 195 4.04 -4.80 -23.58
CA GLN A 195 2.92 -5.03 -24.49
C GLN A 195 2.04 -6.18 -23.99
N LYS A 196 2.65 -7.34 -23.68
CA LYS A 196 1.91 -8.51 -23.18
C LYS A 196 1.20 -8.25 -21.86
N PHE A 197 1.84 -7.51 -20.95
CA PHE A 197 1.24 -7.07 -19.70
C PHE A 197 -0.04 -6.26 -19.96
N ILE A 198 0.01 -5.26 -20.84
CA ILE A 198 -1.14 -4.40 -21.13
C ILE A 198 -2.27 -5.20 -21.79
N ASP A 199 -1.95 -6.06 -22.75
CA ASP A 199 -2.95 -6.88 -23.44
C ASP A 199 -3.69 -7.80 -22.46
N GLU A 200 -2.95 -8.47 -21.58
CA GLU A 200 -3.53 -9.37 -20.58
C GLU A 200 -4.28 -8.63 -19.47
N ALA A 201 -3.73 -7.51 -18.99
CA ALA A 201 -4.39 -6.67 -18.00
C ALA A 201 -5.74 -6.15 -18.51
N ASN A 202 -5.78 -5.65 -19.75
CA ASN A 202 -7.01 -5.18 -20.38
C ASN A 202 -8.03 -6.31 -20.58
N ALA A 203 -7.58 -7.49 -21.00
CA ALA A 203 -8.46 -8.65 -21.16
C ALA A 203 -9.09 -9.08 -19.82
N SER A 204 -8.34 -9.00 -18.72
CA SER A 204 -8.80 -9.40 -17.39
C SER A 204 -9.91 -8.50 -16.83
N ILE A 205 -9.86 -7.19 -17.10
CA ILE A 205 -10.85 -6.22 -16.60
C ILE A 205 -11.99 -5.92 -17.57
N ALA A 206 -12.00 -6.53 -18.75
CA ALA A 206 -13.03 -6.31 -19.77
C ALA A 206 -14.36 -7.07 -19.50
N GLY A 207 -14.41 -7.91 -18.45
CA GLY A 207 -15.53 -8.84 -18.18
C GLY A 207 -16.37 -8.57 -16.93
#